data_AF-A0A9Q1MC66-F1
#
_entry.id   AF-A0A9Q1MC66-F1
#
_cell.length_a   1.000
_cell.length_b   1.000
_cell.length_c   1.000
_cell.angle_alpha   90.00
_cell.angle_beta   90.00
_cell.angle_gamma   90.00
#
_symmetry.space_group_name_H-M   'P 1'
#
loop_
_entity.id
_entity.type
_entity.pdbx_description
1 polymer ?
#
loop_
_entity_poly.entity_id
_entity_poly.type
_entity_poly.pdbx_seq_one_letter_code
_entity_poly.pdbx_strand_id
1 'polypeptide(L)'
;MHNKSSCSVFQLACALSMDGVAAQWDFNCNLEVDLGSEENALIVYTALAVDNELQPDKVKRHMSVSNGKLSVNFEAVEARFLRASFSAFVDVLTLATKTIEEFGPKKE
;
A
#
# COMPACT_ATOMS: atom_id res chain seq x y z
N MET A 1 25.29 3.21 -15.35
CA MET A 1 24.31 2.14 -15.67
C MET A 1 23.02 2.53 -14.98
N HIS A 2 22.07 3.06 -15.74
CA HIS A 2 20.79 3.55 -15.22
C HIS A 2 19.84 2.36 -15.04
N ASN A 3 19.69 1.88 -13.82
CA ASN A 3 18.72 0.82 -13.53
C ASN A 3 17.36 1.50 -13.32
N LYS A 4 16.46 1.34 -14.29
CA LYS A 4 15.10 1.87 -14.23
C LYS A 4 14.35 1.07 -13.16
N SER A 5 13.98 1.70 -12.04
CA SER A 5 12.95 1.17 -11.13
C SER A 5 11.65 1.05 -11.92
N SER A 6 11.38 -0.17 -12.39
CA SER A 6 10.14 -0.52 -13.09
C SER A 6 9.05 -0.65 -12.04
N CYS A 7 8.39 0.47 -11.74
CA CYS A 7 7.19 0.51 -10.91
C CYS A 7 6.08 -0.20 -11.71
N SER A 8 5.94 -1.51 -11.48
CA SER A 8 4.91 -2.32 -12.12
C SER A 8 3.61 -2.11 -11.36
N VAL A 9 2.81 -1.15 -11.81
CA VAL A 9 1.44 -0.90 -11.32
C VAL A 9 0.58 -2.07 -11.81
N PHE A 10 0.48 -3.13 -11.01
CA PHE A 10 -0.33 -4.31 -11.34
C PHE A 10 -1.81 -4.06 -10.98
N GLN A 11 -2.63 -4.07 -12.04
CA GLN A 11 -4.06 -4.40 -12.15
C GLN A 11 -5.05 -3.93 -11.06
N LEU A 12 -5.90 -2.97 -11.46
CA LEU A 12 -7.16 -2.63 -10.80
C LEU A 12 -8.21 -3.75 -11.07
N ALA A 13 -8.59 -4.53 -10.05
CA ALA A 13 -9.68 -5.49 -10.16
C ALA A 13 -10.85 -5.05 -9.25
N CYS A 14 -11.92 -4.53 -9.84
CA CYS A 14 -13.15 -4.19 -9.14
C CYS A 14 -14.09 -5.41 -9.19
N ALA A 15 -14.33 -6.07 -8.06
CA ALA A 15 -15.29 -7.16 -7.95
C ALA A 15 -16.46 -6.71 -7.05
N LEU A 16 -17.66 -6.58 -7.63
CA LEU A 16 -18.89 -6.34 -6.88
C LEU A 16 -19.46 -7.70 -6.46
N SER A 17 -19.53 -7.97 -5.15
CA SER A 17 -20.36 -9.05 -4.61
C SER A 17 -21.69 -8.45 -4.13
N MET A 18 -22.75 -9.25 -4.09
CA MET A 18 -24.04 -8.89 -3.50
C MET A 18 -24.31 -9.91 -2.40
N ASP A 19 -24.40 -9.49 -1.13
CA ASP A 19 -25.29 -10.09 -0.10
C ASP A 19 -25.06 -9.49 1.31
N GLY A 20 -26.13 -8.91 1.87
CA GLY A 20 -26.54 -9.05 3.28
C GLY A 20 -25.66 -8.53 4.44
N VAL A 21 -25.99 -7.33 4.94
CA VAL A 21 -25.90 -6.85 6.35
C VAL A 21 -24.64 -7.25 7.15
N ALA A 22 -23.48 -6.96 6.59
CA ALA A 22 -22.32 -6.43 7.30
C ALA A 22 -21.94 -5.12 6.59
N ALA A 23 -21.07 -4.26 7.15
CA ALA A 23 -20.52 -3.15 6.36
C ALA A 23 -19.84 -3.75 5.12
N GLN A 24 -20.53 -3.66 3.98
CA GLN A 24 -20.12 -4.35 2.77
C GLN A 24 -18.95 -3.56 2.18
N TRP A 25 -17.77 -4.15 2.20
CA TRP A 25 -16.57 -3.57 1.64
C TRP A 25 -16.59 -3.74 0.13
N ASP A 26 -17.47 -2.99 -0.55
CA ASP A 26 -17.78 -3.13 -1.97
C ASP A 26 -16.62 -2.78 -2.90
N PHE A 27 -15.65 -2.03 -2.40
CA PHE A 27 -14.50 -1.57 -3.16
C PHE A 27 -13.22 -2.05 -2.51
N ASN A 28 -12.31 -2.62 -3.31
CA ASN A 28 -10.98 -2.99 -2.84
C ASN A 28 -9.89 -2.54 -3.82
N CYS A 29 -8.66 -2.42 -3.31
CA CYS A 29 -7.48 -2.15 -4.11
C CYS A 29 -6.26 -2.78 -3.47
N ASN A 30 -5.54 -3.58 -4.26
CA ASN A 30 -4.29 -4.21 -3.85
C ASN A 30 -3.10 -3.49 -4.50
N LEU A 31 -2.03 -3.30 -3.72
CA LEU A 31 -0.76 -2.76 -4.17
C LEU A 31 0.36 -3.64 -3.64
N GLU A 32 1.33 -3.95 -4.50
CA GLU A 32 2.57 -4.60 -4.11
C GLU A 32 3.75 -3.74 -4.59
N VAL A 33 4.72 -3.51 -3.70
CA VAL A 33 5.95 -2.78 -4.02
C VAL A 33 7.15 -3.59 -3.61
N ASP A 34 8.06 -3.82 -4.56
CA ASP A 34 9.35 -4.45 -4.31
C ASP A 34 10.36 -3.40 -3.80
N LEU A 35 10.94 -3.66 -2.63
CA LEU A 35 11.89 -2.78 -1.95
C LEU A 35 13.31 -3.36 -1.91
N GLY A 36 13.54 -4.48 -2.62
CA GLY A 36 14.85 -5.06 -2.89
C GLY A 36 15.51 -5.80 -1.72
N SER A 37 15.01 -5.66 -0.50
CA SER A 37 15.42 -6.43 0.68
C SER A 37 14.31 -6.48 1.74
N GLU A 38 14.31 -7.52 2.56
CA GLU A 38 13.38 -7.66 3.70
C GLU A 38 13.53 -6.51 4.69
N GLU A 39 14.77 -6.07 4.94
CA GLU A 39 15.08 -4.95 5.82
C GLU A 39 14.48 -3.64 5.32
N ASN A 40 14.65 -3.32 4.03
CA ASN A 40 14.05 -2.11 3.43
C ASN A 40 12.53 -2.17 3.50
N ALA A 41 11.95 -3.34 3.21
CA ALA A 41 10.52 -3.53 3.27
C ALA A 41 9.96 -3.33 4.69
N LEU A 42 10.67 -3.82 5.71
CA LEU A 42 10.30 -3.63 7.10
C LEU A 42 10.44 -2.16 7.55
N ILE A 43 11.46 -1.43 7.08
CA ILE A 43 11.62 0.00 7.37
C ILE A 43 10.46 0.80 6.79
N VAL A 44 10.12 0.60 5.50
CA VAL A 44 8.98 1.27 4.87
C VAL A 44 7.67 0.90 5.58
N TYR A 45 7.45 -0.38 5.86
CA TYR A 45 6.27 -0.84 6.59
C TYR A 45 6.12 -0.10 7.92
N THR A 46 7.18 -0.06 8.71
CA THR A 46 7.18 0.56 10.05
C THR A 46 6.93 2.06 9.96
N ALA A 47 7.49 2.73 8.94
CA ALA A 47 7.25 4.16 8.71
C ALA A 47 5.79 4.47 8.32
N LEU A 48 5.13 3.55 7.62
CA LEU A 48 3.77 3.75 7.09
C LEU A 48 2.65 3.20 7.99
N ALA A 49 2.96 2.34 8.96
CA ALA A 49 2.00 1.68 9.84
C ALA A 49 1.61 2.49 11.09
N VAL A 50 2.11 3.71 11.23
CA VAL A 50 1.97 4.52 12.47
C VAL A 50 0.54 4.99 12.71
N ASP A 51 -0.18 5.36 11.64
CA ASP A 51 -1.52 5.93 11.74
C ASP A 51 -2.61 4.98 11.23
N ASN A 52 -3.72 4.97 11.95
CA ASN A 52 -4.96 4.35 11.49
C ASN A 52 -5.65 5.25 10.46
N GLU A 53 -6.50 4.65 9.63
CA GLU A 53 -7.36 5.42 8.74
C GLU A 53 -8.31 6.34 9.53
N LEU A 54 -8.55 7.53 8.99
CA LEU A 54 -9.40 8.55 9.65
C LEU A 54 -10.87 8.08 9.83
N GLN A 55 -11.34 7.15 9.00
CA GLN A 55 -12.70 6.61 9.04
C GLN A 55 -12.65 5.08 8.92
N PRO A 56 -12.27 4.37 10.00
CA PRO A 56 -12.05 2.91 9.98
C PRO A 56 -13.35 2.10 9.77
N ASP A 57 -14.51 2.74 9.92
CA ASP A 57 -15.83 2.22 9.57
C ASP A 57 -16.13 2.28 8.07
N LYS A 58 -15.37 3.06 7.29
CA LYS A 58 -15.62 3.28 5.85
C LYS A 58 -14.46 2.95 4.95
N VAL A 59 -13.24 2.94 5.46
CA VAL A 59 -12.04 2.46 4.76
C VAL A 59 -11.12 1.73 5.72
N LYS A 60 -10.55 0.63 5.27
CA LYS A 60 -9.57 -0.18 5.99
C LYS A 60 -8.35 -0.40 5.13
N ARG A 61 -7.21 -0.54 5.79
CA ARG A 61 -5.91 -0.81 5.20
C ARG A 61 -5.27 -1.97 5.95
N HIS A 62 -4.86 -2.97 5.20
CA HIS A 62 -4.07 -4.10 5.69
C HIS A 62 -2.72 -4.08 4.99
N MET A 63 -1.64 -4.24 5.75
CA MET A 63 -0.28 -4.21 5.24
C MET A 63 0.48 -5.42 5.74
N SER A 64 1.31 -5.99 4.87
CA SER A 64 2.21 -7.09 5.21
C SER A 64 3.51 -6.96 4.44
N VAL A 65 4.60 -7.47 5.02
CA VAL A 65 5.89 -7.59 4.36
C VAL A 65 6.18 -9.06 4.12
N SER A 66 6.66 -9.40 2.92
CA SER A 66 7.17 -10.73 2.62
C SER A 66 8.15 -10.68 1.45
N ASN A 67 9.26 -11.41 1.54
CA ASN A 67 10.23 -11.58 0.46
C ASN A 67 10.77 -10.24 -0.10
N GLY A 68 11.03 -9.26 0.77
CA GLY A 68 11.48 -7.92 0.38
C GLY A 68 10.42 -7.06 -0.29
N LYS A 69 9.15 -7.46 -0.22
CA LYS A 69 8.02 -6.73 -0.79
C LYS A 69 7.05 -6.27 0.26
N LEU A 70 6.45 -5.11 0.04
CA LEU A 70 5.34 -4.57 0.80
C LEU A 70 4.04 -4.85 0.04
N SER A 71 3.12 -5.60 0.64
CA SER A 71 1.77 -5.83 0.12
C SER A 71 0.77 -5.00 0.94
N VAL A 72 -0.15 -4.32 0.26
CA VAL A 72 -1.15 -3.45 0.86
C VAL A 72 -2.51 -3.75 0.24
N ASN A 73 -3.50 -4.01 1.08
CA ASN A 73 -4.89 -4.19 0.67
C ASN A 73 -5.75 -3.10 1.31
N PHE A 74 -6.45 -2.34 0.47
CA PHE A 74 -7.47 -1.39 0.90
C PHE A 74 -8.85 -1.94 0.63
N GLU A 75 -9.77 -1.66 1.53
CA GLU A 75 -11.17 -2.02 1.45
C GLU A 75 -12.00 -0.82 1.84
N ALA A 76 -13.05 -0.48 1.08
CA ALA A 76 -13.93 0.63 1.39
C ALA A 76 -15.39 0.34 1.05
N VAL A 77 -16.29 1.00 1.76
CA VAL A 77 -17.74 0.96 1.50
C VAL A 77 -18.13 1.77 0.25
N GLU A 78 -17.31 2.77 -0.12
CA GLU A 78 -17.54 3.57 -1.33
C GLU A 78 -16.23 3.93 -2.02
N ALA A 79 -16.24 4.01 -3.35
CA ALA A 79 -15.10 4.37 -4.18
C ALA A 79 -14.41 5.68 -3.76
N ARG A 80 -15.17 6.65 -3.23
CA ARG A 80 -14.62 7.94 -2.78
C ARG A 80 -13.70 7.81 -1.56
N PHE A 81 -14.00 6.91 -0.64
CA PHE A 81 -13.16 6.67 0.54
C PHE A 81 -11.91 5.90 0.15
N LEU A 82 -12.06 4.88 -0.70
CA LEU A 82 -10.93 4.15 -1.28
C LEU A 82 -9.97 5.11 -2.01
N ARG A 83 -10.49 5.94 -2.91
CA ARG A 83 -9.68 6.91 -3.68
C ARG A 83 -8.92 7.86 -2.75
N ALA A 84 -9.60 8.47 -1.78
CA ALA A 84 -8.99 9.46 -0.90
C ALA A 84 -7.87 8.85 -0.05
N SER A 85 -8.13 7.71 0.59
CA SER A 85 -7.16 7.02 1.46
C SER A 85 -5.99 6.45 0.66
N PHE A 86 -6.27 5.76 -0.46
CA PHE A 86 -5.24 5.19 -1.31
C PHE A 86 -4.31 6.26 -1.91
N SER A 87 -4.86 7.38 -2.39
CA SER A 87 -4.04 8.48 -2.93
C SER A 87 -3.10 9.05 -1.87
N ALA A 88 -3.61 9.35 -0.66
CA ALA A 88 -2.78 9.84 0.43
C ALA A 88 -1.68 8.83 0.82
N PHE A 89 -2.01 7.54 0.83
CA PHE A 89 -1.05 6.48 1.10
C PHE A 89 0.07 6.39 0.05
N VAL A 90 -0.26 6.46 -1.24
CA VAL A 90 0.74 6.40 -2.31
C VAL A 90 1.69 7.60 -2.29
N ASP A 91 1.21 8.78 -1.88
CA ASP A 91 2.05 9.96 -1.71
C ASP A 91 3.14 9.73 -0.64
N VAL A 92 2.75 9.24 0.54
CA VAL A 92 3.70 8.97 1.63
C VAL A 92 4.58 7.74 1.37
N LEU A 93 4.05 6.71 0.70
CA LEU A 93 4.83 5.56 0.24
C LEU A 93 5.92 6.00 -0.72
N THR A 94 5.59 6.87 -1.68
CA THR A 94 6.57 7.42 -2.62
C THR A 94 7.68 8.17 -1.91
N LEU A 95 7.34 8.94 -0.88
CA LEU A 95 8.34 9.62 -0.03
C LEU A 95 9.24 8.61 0.68
N ALA A 96 8.65 7.61 1.37
CA ALA A 96 9.39 6.60 2.11
C ALA A 96 10.35 5.79 1.22
N THR A 97 9.87 5.37 0.04
CA THR A 97 10.69 4.65 -0.95
C THR A 97 11.88 5.50 -1.39
N LYS A 98 11.65 6.77 -1.76
CA LYS A 98 12.74 7.68 -2.15
C LYS A 98 13.74 7.91 -1.01
N THR A 99 13.27 7.97 0.23
CA THR A 99 14.14 8.12 1.40
C THR A 99 15.07 6.91 1.55
N ILE A 100 14.57 5.69 1.37
CA ILE A 100 15.41 4.48 1.44
C ILE A 100 16.33 4.37 0.22
N GLU A 101 15.88 4.76 -0.98
CA GLU A 101 16.75 4.77 -2.15
C GLU A 101 17.95 5.72 -1.97
N GLU A 102 17.74 6.88 -1.32
CA GLU A 102 18.80 7.89 -1.10
C GLU A 102 19.67 7.59 0.12
N PHE A 103 19.06 7.16 1.23
CA PHE A 103 19.70 7.07 2.55
C PHE A 103 19.73 5.66 3.15
N GLY A 104 19.20 4.66 2.44
CA GLY A 104 19.16 3.28 2.91
C GLY A 104 20.55 2.65 3.04
N PRO A 105 20.63 1.48 3.69
CA PRO A 105 21.89 0.75 3.86
C PRO A 105 22.48 0.42 2.48
N LYS A 106 23.67 0.97 2.21
CA LYS A 106 24.42 0.65 1.00
C LYS A 106 24.98 -0.76 1.17
N LYS A 107 24.65 -1.66 0.22
CA LYS A 107 25.37 -2.93 0.10
C LYS A 107 26.80 -2.60 -0.32
N GLU A 108 27.75 -2.80 0.58
CA GLU A 108 29.20 -2.68 0.34
C GLU A 108 29.68 -3.78 -0.63
#